data_AF-A0A522S1X1-F1
#
_entry.id   AF-A0A522S1X1-F1
#
_cell.length_a   1.000
_cell.length_b   1.000
_cell.length_c   1.000
_cell.angle_alpha   90.00
_cell.angle_beta   90.00
_cell.angle_gamma   90.00
#
_symmetry.space_group_name_H-M   'P 1'
#
loop_
_entity.id
_entity.type
_entity.pdbx_description
1 polymer ?
#
loop_
_entity_poly.entity_id
_entity_poly.type
_entity_poly.pdbx_seq_one_letter_code
_entity_poly.pdbx_strand_id
1 'polypeptide(L)'
;MKKQAEFDPSRRQLLKVGAAAAALGAVVVTGLVAPRRAFAQAAMSKATAMYQDQPHGKDMCSNCIHFIPGKSKQAPGTCKVVEGSISPNGWCVAYAPKAS
;
A
#
# COMPACT_ATOMS: atom_id res chain seq x y z
N MET A 1 33.00 -27.52 5.17
CA MET A 1 31.99 -27.96 4.19
C MET A 1 30.80 -27.02 4.22
N LYS A 2 30.26 -26.68 3.04
CA LYS A 2 29.17 -25.74 2.79
C LYS A 2 27.81 -26.40 3.06
N LYS A 3 26.81 -25.64 3.50
CA LYS A 3 25.44 -25.77 2.99
C LYS A 3 24.67 -24.48 3.23
N GLN A 4 24.33 -23.84 2.11
CA GLN A 4 23.61 -22.59 2.04
C GLN A 4 22.15 -22.81 2.47
N ALA A 5 21.52 -21.74 2.96
CA ALA A 5 20.11 -21.71 3.31
C ALA A 5 19.27 -22.16 2.11
N GLU A 6 18.74 -23.38 2.23
CA GLU A 6 17.81 -24.01 1.31
C GLU A 6 16.55 -23.13 1.26
N PHE A 7 16.20 -22.64 0.07
CA PHE A 7 14.97 -21.92 -0.18
C PHE A 7 13.81 -22.91 0.00
N ASP A 8 13.25 -23.00 1.21
CA ASP A 8 12.23 -23.98 1.58
C ASP A 8 11.02 -23.91 0.62
N PRO A 9 10.91 -24.86 -0.34
CA PRO A 9 9.85 -24.87 -1.34
C PRO A 9 8.51 -25.33 -0.74
N SER A 10 8.51 -25.79 0.52
CA SER A 10 7.34 -26.30 1.24
C SER A 10 6.29 -25.21 1.48
N ARG A 11 6.71 -23.93 1.60
CA ARG A 11 5.79 -22.78 1.67
C ARG A 11 5.00 -22.56 0.38
N ARG A 12 5.58 -22.88 -0.79
CA ARG A 12 4.91 -22.76 -2.10
C ARG A 12 4.05 -23.98 -2.44
N GLN A 13 4.34 -25.15 -1.89
CA GLN A 13 3.51 -26.34 -2.12
C GLN A 13 2.17 -26.30 -1.37
N LEU A 14 2.12 -25.69 -0.18
CA LEU A 14 0.85 -25.53 0.55
C LEU A 14 -0.20 -24.72 -0.21
N LEU A 15 0.22 -23.77 -1.06
CA LEU A 15 -0.68 -23.02 -1.93
C LEU A 15 -1.16 -23.79 -3.18
N LYS A 16 -0.53 -24.93 -3.51
CA LYS A 16 -0.85 -25.74 -4.70
C LYS A 16 -1.73 -26.96 -4.41
N VAL A 17 -1.84 -27.41 -3.14
CA VAL A 17 -2.54 -28.65 -2.78
C VAL A 17 -4.03 -28.44 -2.48
N GLY A 18 -4.54 -27.21 -2.48
CA GLY A 18 -5.96 -26.91 -2.23
C GLY A 18 -6.96 -27.29 -3.33
N ALA A 19 -6.53 -27.91 -4.43
CA ALA A 19 -7.36 -28.19 -5.61
C ALA A 19 -7.37 -29.68 -6.00
N ALA A 20 -7.59 -30.60 -5.06
CA ALA A 20 -7.97 -31.98 -5.39
C ALA A 20 -8.59 -32.71 -4.17
N ALA A 21 -9.91 -32.62 -4.01
CA ALA A 21 -10.66 -33.58 -3.22
C ALA A 21 -12.05 -33.78 -3.86
N ALA A 22 -12.19 -34.85 -4.64
CA ALA A 22 -13.46 -35.35 -5.12
C ALA A 22 -13.61 -36.78 -4.61
N ALA A 23 -14.58 -37.03 -3.72
CA ALA A 23 -15.50 -38.19 -3.72
C ALA A 23 -16.17 -38.38 -2.35
N LEU A 24 -17.50 -38.19 -2.36
CA LEU A 24 -18.52 -38.85 -1.53
C LEU A 24 -18.55 -38.57 0.00
N GLY A 25 -19.39 -37.59 0.37
CA GLY A 25 -20.12 -37.61 1.64
C GLY A 25 -19.48 -36.93 2.84
N ALA A 26 -19.55 -35.60 2.93
CA ALA A 26 -19.66 -34.83 4.17
C ALA A 26 -19.89 -33.36 3.83
N VAL A 27 -20.76 -32.69 4.59
CA VAL A 27 -21.18 -31.29 4.44
C VAL A 27 -19.98 -30.37 4.23
N VAL A 28 -19.84 -29.83 3.02
CA VAL A 28 -18.81 -28.83 2.72
C VAL A 28 -19.28 -27.51 3.31
N VAL A 29 -18.77 -27.14 4.48
CA VAL A 29 -18.91 -25.80 5.06
C VAL A 29 -18.07 -24.83 4.21
N THR A 30 -18.57 -24.47 3.03
CA THR A 30 -17.92 -23.57 2.07
C THR A 30 -18.13 -22.08 2.41
N GLY A 31 -18.24 -21.74 3.69
CA GLY A 31 -18.73 -20.42 4.11
C GLY A 31 -17.71 -19.44 4.72
N LEU A 32 -16.53 -19.86 5.17
CA LEU A 32 -15.78 -19.05 6.15
C LEU A 32 -14.40 -18.54 5.75
N VAL A 33 -13.98 -18.69 4.48
CA VAL A 33 -12.82 -17.93 3.98
C VAL A 33 -13.31 -16.74 3.18
N ALA A 34 -13.99 -15.82 3.88
CA ALA A 34 -14.21 -14.49 3.34
C ALA A 34 -12.83 -13.83 3.14
N PRO A 35 -12.51 -13.29 1.96
CA PRO A 35 -11.32 -12.47 1.83
C PRO A 35 -11.47 -11.32 2.81
N ARG A 36 -10.51 -11.17 3.74
CA ARG A 36 -10.38 -9.95 4.52
C ARG A 36 -10.18 -8.82 3.52
N ARG A 37 -11.24 -8.08 3.22
CA ARG A 37 -11.12 -6.83 2.47
C ARG A 37 -10.25 -5.94 3.34
N ALA A 38 -9.01 -5.71 2.91
CA ALA A 38 -8.22 -4.62 3.45
C ALA A 38 -8.99 -3.36 3.07
N PHE A 39 -9.72 -2.79 4.02
CA PHE A 39 -10.31 -1.48 3.84
C PHE A 39 -9.16 -0.53 3.60
N ALA A 40 -9.11 0.10 2.43
CA ALA A 40 -8.25 1.25 2.23
C ALA A 40 -8.64 2.25 3.32
N GLN A 41 -7.69 2.59 4.20
CA GLN A 41 -7.92 3.63 5.20
C GLN A 41 -8.31 4.91 4.45
N ALA A 42 -9.42 5.52 4.83
CA ALA A 42 -9.84 6.78 4.24
C ALA A 42 -8.70 7.81 4.40
N ALA A 43 -8.40 8.53 3.33
CA ALA A 43 -7.44 9.63 3.38
C ALA A 43 -7.96 10.69 4.37
N MET A 44 -7.05 11.39 5.05
CA MET A 44 -7.40 12.45 5.98
C MET A 44 -7.61 13.77 5.24
N SER A 45 -8.44 14.66 5.79
CA SER A 45 -8.62 16.01 5.25
C SER A 45 -7.31 16.81 5.28
N LYS A 46 -7.18 17.82 4.40
CA LYS A 46 -6.04 18.76 4.42
C LYS A 46 -5.85 19.44 5.78
N ALA A 47 -6.94 19.80 6.45
CA ALA A 47 -6.89 20.44 7.77
C ALA A 47 -6.30 19.50 8.83
N THR A 48 -6.76 18.24 8.86
CA THR A 48 -6.22 17.22 9.78
C THR A 48 -4.75 16.94 9.48
N ALA A 49 -4.34 16.98 8.21
CA ALA A 49 -2.96 16.76 7.80
C ALA A 49 -2.04 17.98 8.05
N MET A 50 -2.60 19.10 8.52
CA MET A 50 -1.92 20.40 8.56
C MET A 50 -1.21 20.70 7.22
N TYR A 51 -1.92 20.41 6.13
CA TYR A 51 -1.37 20.56 4.79
C TYR A 51 -1.14 22.04 4.46
N GLN A 52 0.01 22.31 3.83
CA GLN A 52 0.38 23.60 3.27
C GLN A 52 0.82 23.42 1.82
N ASP A 53 0.60 24.43 0.97
CA ASP A 53 1.00 24.39 -0.45
C ASP A 53 2.48 24.75 -0.68
N GLN A 54 3.20 25.12 0.38
CA GLN A 54 4.63 25.45 0.38
C GLN A 54 5.45 24.32 1.04
N PRO A 55 6.74 24.18 0.69
CA PRO A 55 7.60 23.16 1.28
C PRO A 55 7.90 23.48 2.75
N HIS A 56 8.24 22.44 3.52
CA HIS A 56 8.76 22.59 4.88
C HIS A 56 10.27 22.34 4.86
N GLY A 57 11.04 23.41 4.65
CA GLY A 57 12.48 23.30 4.37
C GLY A 57 12.72 22.57 3.05
N LYS A 58 13.38 21.40 3.12
CA LYS A 58 13.63 20.52 1.95
C LYS A 58 12.53 19.49 1.71
N ASP A 59 11.57 19.38 2.64
CA ASP A 59 10.54 18.35 2.60
C ASP A 59 9.35 18.87 1.80
N MET A 60 8.96 18.13 0.76
CA MET A 60 7.86 18.50 -0.11
C MET A 60 7.17 17.28 -0.72
N CYS A 61 5.94 17.43 -1.20
CA CYS A 61 5.17 16.32 -1.74
C CYS A 61 5.92 15.60 -2.88
N SER A 62 6.61 16.33 -3.77
CA SER A 62 7.36 15.71 -4.88
C SER A 62 8.46 14.74 -4.44
N ASN A 63 9.01 14.89 -3.21
CA ASN A 63 9.99 13.98 -2.62
C ASN A 63 9.42 13.09 -1.49
N CYS A 64 8.09 13.03 -1.33
CA CYS A 64 7.38 12.19 -0.37
C CYS A 64 6.92 10.84 -0.98
N ILE A 65 6.92 9.74 -0.20
CA ILE A 65 6.45 8.40 -0.63
C ILE A 65 4.93 8.31 -0.87
N HIS A 66 4.17 9.23 -0.28
CA HIS A 66 2.71 9.23 -0.36
C HIS A 66 2.20 9.99 -1.59
N PHE A 67 3.02 10.83 -2.21
CA PHE A 67 2.62 11.64 -3.35
C PHE A 67 2.51 10.81 -4.63
N ILE A 68 1.40 11.01 -5.33
CA ILE A 68 1.13 10.46 -6.65
C ILE A 68 1.20 11.63 -7.63
N PRO A 69 2.23 11.72 -8.49
CA PRO A 69 2.42 12.85 -9.40
C PRO A 69 1.25 13.08 -10.36
N GLY A 70 1.02 14.34 -10.70
CA GLY A 70 0.08 14.73 -11.75
C GLY A 70 0.62 14.49 -13.17
N LYS A 71 -0.04 15.09 -14.16
CA LYS A 71 0.31 14.95 -15.59
C LYS A 71 1.72 15.44 -15.94
N SER A 72 2.29 16.34 -15.14
CA SER A 72 3.66 16.85 -15.27
C SER A 72 4.27 17.04 -13.88
N LYS A 73 5.58 17.32 -13.82
CA LYS A 73 6.30 17.51 -12.56
C LYS A 73 5.76 18.69 -11.72
N GLN A 74 5.18 19.69 -12.38
CA GLN A 74 4.65 20.91 -11.76
C GLN A 74 3.12 20.86 -11.58
N ALA A 75 2.43 19.97 -12.30
CA ALA A 75 1.01 19.82 -12.17
C ALA A 75 0.65 19.25 -10.79
N PRO A 76 -0.47 19.70 -10.17
CA PRO A 76 -0.99 19.08 -8.97
C PRO A 76 -1.23 17.58 -9.17
N GLY A 77 -0.91 16.81 -8.15
CA GLY A 77 -1.14 15.37 -8.06
C GLY A 77 -2.17 15.03 -6.99
N THR A 78 -2.07 13.82 -6.46
CA THR A 78 -2.87 13.34 -5.32
C THR A 78 -1.96 12.75 -4.25
N CYS A 79 -2.52 12.38 -3.10
CA CYS A 79 -1.77 11.76 -1.99
C CYS A 79 -2.51 10.51 -1.51
N LYS A 80 -1.76 9.46 -1.13
CA LYS A 80 -2.32 8.22 -0.57
C LYS A 80 -3.03 8.43 0.78
N VAL A 81 -2.68 9.50 1.50
CA VAL A 81 -3.14 9.74 2.87
C VAL A 81 -3.80 11.09 3.08
N VAL A 82 -3.77 12.01 2.10
CA VAL A 82 -4.42 13.32 2.18
C VAL A 82 -5.41 13.49 1.03
N GLU A 83 -6.62 13.92 1.34
CA GLU A 83 -7.68 14.17 0.37
C GLU A 83 -7.41 15.40 -0.52
N GLY A 84 -7.97 15.37 -1.72
CA GLY A 84 -7.97 16.49 -2.65
C GLY A 84 -6.71 16.61 -3.53
N SER A 85 -6.62 17.75 -4.22
CA SER A 85 -5.50 18.09 -5.10
C SER A 85 -4.27 18.50 -4.29
N ILE A 86 -3.10 17.98 -4.64
CA ILE A 86 -1.86 18.13 -3.87
C ILE A 86 -0.79 18.81 -4.74
N SER A 87 -0.28 19.95 -4.27
CA SER A 87 0.84 20.64 -4.91
C SER A 87 2.10 19.78 -4.80
N PRO A 88 2.91 19.61 -5.87
CA PRO A 88 4.21 18.96 -5.77
C PRO A 88 5.18 19.68 -4.82
N ASN A 89 4.94 20.97 -4.55
CA ASN A 89 5.71 21.77 -3.60
C ASN A 89 5.07 21.82 -2.20
N GLY A 90 3.90 21.20 -1.99
CA GLY A 90 3.24 21.21 -0.69
C GLY A 90 3.92 20.34 0.35
N TRP A 91 3.40 20.36 1.58
CA TRP A 91 3.87 19.54 2.70
C TRP A 91 2.72 19.27 3.68
N CYS A 92 2.81 18.18 4.45
CA CYS A 92 1.87 17.87 5.53
C CYS A 92 2.58 17.05 6.61
N VAL A 93 1.98 16.91 7.80
CA VAL A 93 2.60 16.21 8.94
C VAL A 93 2.86 14.72 8.72
N ALA A 94 2.16 14.10 7.76
CA ALA A 94 2.38 12.71 7.36
C ALA A 94 3.51 12.54 6.32
N TYR A 95 4.38 13.53 6.17
CA TYR A 95 5.52 13.46 5.25
C TYR A 95 6.44 12.28 5.58
N ALA A 96 6.86 11.55 4.54
CA ALA A 96 7.89 10.53 4.63
C ALA A 96 8.74 10.55 3.35
N PRO A 97 10.08 10.67 3.45
CA PRO A 97 10.95 10.82 2.30
C PRO A 97 10.99 9.54 1.45
N LYS A 98 11.13 9.68 0.13
CA LYS A 98 11.41 8.54 -0.76
C LYS A 98 12.73 7.86 -0.36
N ALA A 99 12.75 6.53 -0.41
CA ALA A 99 13.98 5.78 -0.23
C ALA A 99 15.01 6.22 -1.27
N SER A 100 16.25 6.42 -0.81
CA SER A 100 17.39 6.86 -1.62
C SER A 100 18.00 5.72 -2.41
#